data_AF-A0A3M0WDI1-F1
#
_entry.id   AF-A0A3M0WDI1-F1
#
_cell.length_a   1.000
_cell.length_b   1.000
_cell.length_c   1.000
_cell.angle_alpha   90.00
_cell.angle_beta   90.00
_cell.angle_gamma   90.00
#
_symmetry.space_group_name_H-M   'P 1'
#
loop_
_entity.id
_entity.type
_entity.pdbx_description
1 polymer ?
#
loop_
_entity_poly.entity_id
_entity_poly.type
_entity_poly.pdbx_seq_one_letter_code
_entity_poly.pdbx_strand_id
1 'polypeptide(L)'
;MLYKNPYKDRATAPPLSGLSSIASATTPELWPGPTTTGAIAPFLAQTNPAPFGHQASFVPNSPLETAVPIAGSNNRSIFQLHGQLSSYFPNPDGFGANEYPLPPGAKLTHVNVLHRHGARYPTGSSSVATFGTKVAELTANGSANWTGDLDFINSWTYELGAEILVARGRQELFDSGVLHYYNYGGLYNTSTKIIARTPSQDRMIKSAEYFLAGFFGQQWTRNASLEVIIEHTGFNNSLAGYYQCNNSNTYVSAGGSNASLIWEDKYLADARERLTEQSGGYNWTISDVYNAQTLCPYETVAFGYSAWCDLFTYEEWEGFEYSIDLQFHGNNGFASPSARGVGIGYVEELYARLSNHVYDLPPGSTNVNVTLDSNNATFPLNQTLYFDFSHDTNILSILVAFGVKQFAQDLPATGPPKDQQLIVSHVTPFGARVWWEIILAPHPVLPKRPAKLKAPASEYYNTTGKPTVYVHQLIGQRTLPLHRSYPECEVRDDGWCEFDTYLEILSGLLSQAQYEYSCFGDYPSPPYGTVTDGVPPNTTAKYKRDLGAFALGHTWGDNGRI
;
A
#
# COMPACT_ATOMS: atom_id res chain seq x y z
N MET A 1 16.71 23.65 65.68
CA MET A 1 17.00 22.69 64.60
C MET A 1 15.71 22.48 63.82
N LEU A 2 15.49 23.27 62.76
CA LEU A 2 15.48 22.89 61.32
C LEU A 2 14.26 22.01 60.95
N TYR A 3 13.35 22.31 60.01
CA TYR A 3 13.10 23.44 59.11
C TYR A 3 11.63 23.35 58.62
N LYS A 4 10.97 24.49 58.36
CA LYS A 4 9.69 24.62 57.61
C LYS A 4 9.97 25.42 56.32
N ASN A 5 9.55 24.86 55.18
CA ASN A 5 8.88 25.39 53.96
C ASN A 5 9.09 26.85 53.45
N PRO A 6 8.62 27.24 52.23
CA PRO A 6 9.38 27.36 50.98
C PRO A 6 9.37 28.80 50.38
N TYR A 7 10.39 29.20 49.62
CA TYR A 7 10.34 30.31 48.65
C TYR A 7 11.11 29.86 47.40
N LYS A 8 10.47 29.81 46.22
CA LYS A 8 10.39 30.91 45.24
C LYS A 8 11.80 31.35 44.82
N ASP A 9 12.24 30.88 43.66
CA ASP A 9 12.97 31.73 42.73
C ASP A 9 12.62 31.39 41.28
N ARG A 10 12.27 32.46 40.56
CA ARG A 10 11.89 32.50 39.15
C ARG A 10 13.15 32.35 38.31
N ALA A 11 13.22 31.31 37.48
CA ALA A 11 14.10 31.33 36.32
C ALA A 11 13.40 32.13 35.21
N THR A 12 13.98 33.29 34.89
CA THR A 12 13.64 34.16 33.78
C THR A 12 13.90 33.47 32.44
N ALA A 13 12.88 33.41 31.57
CA ALA A 13 13.03 33.01 30.18
C ALA A 13 13.87 34.03 29.39
N PRO A 14 14.77 33.62 28.48
CA PRO A 14 15.37 34.54 27.52
C PRO A 14 14.36 34.91 26.42
N PRO A 15 14.49 36.10 25.81
CA PRO A 15 13.55 36.58 24.81
C PRO A 15 13.67 35.81 23.49
N LEU A 16 12.51 35.45 22.93
CA LEU A 16 12.34 34.93 21.58
C LEU A 16 12.89 35.95 20.57
N SER A 17 14.03 35.65 19.97
CA SER A 17 14.51 36.29 18.75
C SER A 17 15.09 35.20 17.85
N GLY A 18 14.49 35.02 16.68
CA GLY A 18 14.98 34.08 15.65
C GLY A 18 13.92 33.11 15.14
N LEU A 19 13.12 33.55 14.17
CA LEU A 19 12.51 32.66 13.19
C LEU A 19 13.64 32.03 12.35
N SER A 20 13.97 30.76 12.59
CA SER A 20 14.58 29.81 11.63
C SER A 20 15.01 28.52 12.32
N SER A 21 14.04 27.67 12.64
CA SER A 21 14.27 26.22 12.63
C SER A 21 12.93 25.56 12.38
N ILE A 22 12.73 24.98 11.20
CA ILE A 22 11.78 23.89 11.05
C ILE A 22 12.32 22.82 12.01
N ALA A 23 11.66 22.65 13.15
CA ALA A 23 12.02 21.62 14.10
C ALA A 23 11.70 20.28 13.43
N SER A 24 12.71 19.68 12.78
CA SER A 24 12.68 18.31 12.25
C SER A 24 12.71 17.29 13.40
N ALA A 25 11.79 17.43 14.36
CA ALA A 25 11.58 16.44 15.38
C ALA A 25 10.60 15.40 14.80
N THR A 26 11.14 14.32 14.21
CA THR A 26 10.34 13.12 13.86
C THR A 26 9.89 12.35 15.11
N THR A 27 10.27 12.83 16.30
CA THR A 27 9.89 12.30 17.61
C THR A 27 9.70 13.44 18.62
N PRO A 28 8.65 13.40 19.48
CA PRO A 28 7.56 12.44 19.44
C PRO A 28 6.63 12.70 18.25
N GLU A 29 6.09 11.62 17.69
CA GLU A 29 5.04 11.68 16.68
C GLU A 29 3.83 12.42 17.28
N LEU A 30 3.31 13.44 16.58
CA LEU A 30 2.23 14.27 17.12
C LEU A 30 0.85 13.59 17.04
N TRP A 31 0.68 12.61 16.13
CA TRP A 31 -0.55 11.84 15.91
C TRP A 31 -0.24 10.37 15.54
N PRO A 32 0.38 9.58 16.44
CA PRO A 32 0.85 8.24 16.12
C PRO A 32 -0.26 7.19 16.05
N GLY A 33 -1.46 7.51 16.53
CA GLY A 33 -2.49 6.52 16.85
C GLY A 33 -2.16 5.70 18.11
N PRO A 34 -3.05 4.78 18.52
CA PRO A 34 -2.77 3.86 19.63
C PRO A 34 -1.62 2.92 19.25
N THR A 35 -0.60 2.76 20.09
CA THR A 35 0.54 1.87 19.81
C THR A 35 0.88 1.03 21.02
N THR A 36 1.30 -0.22 20.81
CA THR A 36 1.71 -1.12 21.89
C THR A 36 2.75 -2.11 21.38
N THR A 37 3.84 -2.32 22.12
CA THR A 37 4.81 -3.37 21.79
C THR A 37 4.27 -4.74 22.18
N GLY A 38 4.62 -5.78 21.43
CA GLY A 38 4.34 -7.16 21.85
C GLY A 38 5.00 -7.48 23.19
N ALA A 39 4.42 -8.43 23.92
CA ALA A 39 4.85 -8.76 25.28
C ALA A 39 6.08 -9.68 25.33
N ILE A 40 6.39 -10.41 24.25
CA ILE A 40 7.64 -11.17 24.08
C ILE A 40 8.34 -10.85 22.76
N ALA A 41 9.66 -11.00 22.75
CA ALA A 41 10.47 -10.99 21.54
C ALA A 41 10.60 -12.41 20.96
N PRO A 42 10.70 -12.58 19.63
CA PRO A 42 10.97 -13.89 19.02
C PRO A 42 12.28 -14.51 19.51
N PHE A 43 12.29 -15.82 19.75
CA PHE A 43 13.49 -16.57 20.14
C PHE A 43 13.70 -17.86 19.33
N LEU A 44 13.62 -17.75 18.00
CA LEU A 44 13.79 -18.88 17.07
C LEU A 44 15.10 -19.65 17.32
N ALA A 45 16.19 -19.01 17.74
CA ALA A 45 17.43 -19.73 18.06
C ALA A 45 17.27 -20.83 19.14
N GLN A 46 16.26 -20.71 20.03
CA GLN A 46 15.94 -21.70 21.05
C GLN A 46 14.75 -22.58 20.68
N THR A 47 13.71 -22.00 20.07
CA THR A 47 12.40 -22.65 19.92
C THR A 47 12.00 -22.93 18.49
N ASN A 48 12.85 -22.70 17.49
CA ASN A 48 12.48 -22.83 16.08
C ASN A 48 11.89 -24.23 15.79
N PRO A 49 10.57 -24.33 15.56
CA PRO A 49 9.92 -25.62 15.32
C PRO A 49 10.02 -26.06 13.86
N ALA A 50 10.66 -25.25 13.00
CA ALA A 50 10.78 -25.52 11.57
C ALA A 50 11.38 -26.92 11.30
N PRO A 51 10.74 -27.73 10.46
CA PRO A 51 11.25 -29.06 10.12
C PRO A 51 12.47 -28.92 9.20
N PHE A 52 13.68 -28.87 9.78
CA PHE A 52 14.92 -28.88 9.01
C PHE A 52 15.24 -30.28 8.48
N GLY A 53 14.64 -30.64 7.35
CA GLY A 53 15.16 -31.71 6.50
C GLY A 53 16.23 -31.17 5.56
N HIS A 54 17.50 -31.12 5.98
CA HIS A 54 18.55 -30.55 5.14
C HIS A 54 19.59 -31.56 4.62
N GLN A 55 19.77 -31.56 3.29
CA GLN A 55 21.09 -31.28 2.70
C GLN A 55 21.42 -29.80 2.96
N ALA A 56 22.71 -29.48 3.14
CA ALA A 56 23.18 -28.12 3.49
C ALA A 56 22.57 -27.03 2.57
N SER A 57 21.87 -26.06 3.18
CA SER A 57 21.41 -24.87 2.48
C SER A 57 22.60 -23.95 2.18
N PHE A 58 22.72 -23.52 0.93
CA PHE A 58 23.67 -22.46 0.53
C PHE A 58 23.10 -21.04 0.71
N VAL A 59 21.90 -20.93 1.29
CA VAL A 59 21.20 -19.66 1.57
C VAL A 59 21.28 -19.37 3.07
N PRO A 60 21.60 -18.13 3.48
CA PRO A 60 21.56 -17.72 4.90
C PRO A 60 20.23 -18.03 5.57
N ASN A 61 20.26 -18.23 6.89
CA ASN A 61 19.04 -18.38 7.68
C ASN A 61 18.12 -17.16 7.50
N SER A 62 16.85 -17.41 7.17
CA SER A 62 15.81 -16.39 7.08
C SER A 62 15.19 -16.14 8.47
N PRO A 63 14.84 -14.89 8.84
CA PRO A 63 14.16 -14.62 10.09
C PRO A 63 12.69 -15.08 10.11
N LEU A 64 12.10 -15.34 8.94
CA LEU A 64 10.76 -15.91 8.81
C LEU A 64 10.85 -17.36 8.35
N GLU A 65 10.15 -18.24 9.04
CA GLU A 65 9.84 -19.57 8.54
C GLU A 65 8.74 -19.44 7.48
N THR A 66 9.10 -19.71 6.23
CA THR A 66 8.22 -19.53 5.06
C THR A 66 8.05 -20.83 4.25
N ALA A 67 8.58 -21.94 4.76
CA ALA A 67 8.54 -23.27 4.18
C ALA A 67 7.82 -24.23 5.15
N VAL A 68 6.51 -24.06 5.24
CA VAL A 68 5.65 -24.90 6.09
C VAL A 68 4.94 -25.95 5.22
N PRO A 69 4.99 -27.25 5.59
CA PRO A 69 4.33 -28.30 4.82
C PRO A 69 2.81 -28.24 5.00
N ILE A 70 2.13 -27.54 4.09
CA ILE A 70 0.67 -27.39 4.10
C ILE A 70 0.03 -28.46 3.21
N ALA A 71 -1.06 -29.08 3.70
CA ALA A 71 -1.84 -30.05 2.94
C ALA A 71 -2.35 -29.44 1.63
N GLY A 72 -2.13 -30.11 0.50
CA GLY A 72 -2.55 -29.63 -0.83
C GLY A 72 -1.59 -28.62 -1.52
N SER A 73 -0.54 -28.16 -0.84
CA SER A 73 0.36 -27.10 -1.35
C SER A 73 1.14 -27.48 -2.61
N ASN A 74 1.58 -28.73 -2.76
CA ASN A 74 2.37 -29.22 -3.91
C ASN A 74 3.59 -28.33 -4.24
N ASN A 75 4.43 -28.00 -3.24
CA ASN A 75 5.59 -27.09 -3.33
C ASN A 75 5.28 -25.60 -3.57
N ARG A 76 4.04 -25.15 -3.32
CA ARG A 76 3.66 -23.73 -3.32
C ARG A 76 3.67 -23.16 -1.90
N SER A 77 3.89 -21.85 -1.77
CA SER A 77 3.97 -21.16 -0.48
C SER A 77 2.64 -20.48 -0.12
N ILE A 78 2.12 -20.70 1.09
CA ILE A 78 0.94 -19.98 1.61
C ILE A 78 1.24 -18.52 1.95
N PHE A 79 2.50 -18.15 2.15
CA PHE A 79 2.90 -16.79 2.51
C PHE A 79 2.74 -15.78 1.37
N GLN A 80 2.33 -16.26 0.19
CA GLN A 80 1.90 -15.46 -0.96
C GLN A 80 0.36 -15.38 -1.08
N LEU A 81 -0.38 -15.99 -0.15
CA LEU A 81 -1.85 -16.07 -0.13
C LEU A 81 -2.45 -15.41 1.12
N HIS A 82 -1.72 -14.47 1.73
CA HIS A 82 -2.16 -13.75 2.93
C HIS A 82 -2.69 -12.35 2.60
N GLY A 83 -2.99 -12.07 1.33
CA GLY A 83 -3.47 -10.80 0.82
C GLY A 83 -2.52 -9.66 1.16
N GLN A 84 -3.09 -8.58 1.68
CA GLN A 84 -2.38 -7.42 2.23
C GLN A 84 -1.52 -7.77 3.47
N LEU A 85 -1.63 -8.95 4.06
CA LEU A 85 -0.79 -9.37 5.19
C LEU A 85 0.44 -10.19 4.77
N SER A 86 0.58 -10.47 3.48
CA SER A 86 1.79 -11.13 2.96
C SER A 86 3.02 -10.26 3.19
N SER A 87 4.12 -10.86 3.65
CA SER A 87 5.45 -10.20 3.63
C SER A 87 5.80 -9.87 2.18
N TYR A 88 6.58 -8.82 1.93
CA TYR A 88 6.84 -8.40 0.55
C TYR A 88 7.43 -9.52 -0.31
N PHE A 89 6.82 -9.76 -1.47
CA PHE A 89 7.39 -10.52 -2.58
C PHE A 89 7.14 -9.79 -3.91
N PRO A 90 8.02 -9.92 -4.92
CA PRO A 90 7.71 -9.48 -6.27
C PRO A 90 6.52 -10.26 -6.82
N ASN A 91 5.59 -9.61 -7.52
CA ASN A 91 4.44 -10.29 -8.11
C ASN A 91 4.93 -11.45 -9.02
N PRO A 92 4.54 -12.71 -8.75
CA PRO A 92 5.08 -13.88 -9.42
C PRO A 92 4.61 -13.98 -10.87
N ASP A 93 3.39 -13.52 -11.17
CA ASP A 93 2.74 -13.69 -12.47
C ASP A 93 2.99 -12.49 -13.41
N GLY A 94 3.21 -11.31 -12.84
CA GLY A 94 3.24 -10.05 -13.56
C GLY A 94 1.87 -9.60 -14.06
N PHE A 95 1.85 -8.63 -14.99
CA PHE A 95 0.61 -8.07 -15.54
C PHE A 95 0.47 -8.28 -17.05
N GLY A 96 1.30 -9.15 -17.63
CA GLY A 96 1.30 -9.50 -19.06
C GLY A 96 2.11 -8.57 -19.97
N ALA A 97 2.96 -7.71 -19.39
CA ALA A 97 4.02 -7.01 -20.11
C ALA A 97 5.33 -7.80 -20.04
N ASN A 98 6.22 -7.61 -21.02
CA ASN A 98 7.56 -8.17 -20.99
C ASN A 98 8.50 -7.25 -20.22
N GLU A 99 9.35 -7.83 -19.37
CA GLU A 99 10.34 -7.10 -18.59
C GLU A 99 11.62 -6.88 -19.43
N TYR A 100 12.01 -5.62 -19.63
CA TYR A 100 13.15 -5.24 -20.46
C TYR A 100 14.10 -4.25 -19.75
N PRO A 101 15.41 -4.33 -20.01
CA PRO A 101 16.31 -3.22 -19.66
C PRO A 101 16.02 -2.00 -20.53
N LEU A 102 16.51 -0.83 -20.10
CA LEU A 102 16.44 0.38 -20.92
C LEU A 102 17.14 0.18 -22.27
N PRO A 103 16.56 0.70 -23.37
CA PRO A 103 17.18 0.68 -24.68
C PRO A 103 18.52 1.43 -24.72
N PRO A 104 19.48 1.02 -25.56
CA PRO A 104 20.78 1.69 -25.65
C PRO A 104 20.65 3.19 -25.95
N GLY A 105 21.07 4.04 -25.02
CA GLY A 105 21.01 5.51 -25.14
C GLY A 105 19.75 6.15 -24.55
N ALA A 106 18.74 5.36 -24.16
CA ALA A 106 17.66 5.86 -23.32
C ALA A 106 18.18 6.09 -21.89
N LYS A 107 17.60 7.07 -21.20
CA LYS A 107 17.95 7.40 -19.82
C LYS A 107 16.71 7.62 -18.98
N LEU A 108 16.74 7.10 -17.76
CA LEU A 108 15.81 7.50 -16.72
C LEU A 108 16.13 8.94 -16.31
N THR A 109 15.11 9.77 -16.18
CA THR A 109 15.27 11.19 -15.83
C THR A 109 14.76 11.49 -14.42
N HIS A 110 13.61 10.93 -14.06
CA HIS A 110 12.94 11.13 -12.77
C HIS A 110 12.16 9.86 -12.42
N VAL A 111 11.98 9.59 -11.13
CA VAL A 111 11.13 8.51 -10.63
C VAL A 111 10.28 8.98 -9.45
N ASN A 112 9.00 8.61 -9.48
CA ASN A 112 8.11 8.71 -8.33
C ASN A 112 7.84 7.31 -7.80
N VAL A 113 7.99 7.11 -6.50
CA VAL A 113 7.72 5.83 -5.85
C VAL A 113 6.79 6.03 -4.68
N LEU A 114 5.67 5.33 -4.70
CA LEU A 114 4.70 5.25 -3.62
C LEU A 114 4.87 3.93 -2.89
N HIS A 115 5.23 3.97 -1.62
CA HIS A 115 5.48 2.81 -0.78
C HIS A 115 4.32 2.57 0.18
N ARG A 116 4.05 1.30 0.51
CA ARG A 116 3.33 0.94 1.73
C ARG A 116 4.29 0.82 2.90
N HIS A 117 3.79 0.99 4.12
CA HIS A 117 4.51 0.55 5.31
C HIS A 117 4.86 -0.95 5.29
N GLY A 118 5.85 -1.33 6.10
CA GLY A 118 6.28 -2.73 6.25
C GLY A 118 5.35 -3.54 7.13
N ALA A 119 5.69 -4.81 7.33
CA ALA A 119 5.00 -5.69 8.25
C ALA A 119 4.87 -5.08 9.65
N ARG A 120 3.70 -5.27 10.25
CA ARG A 120 3.31 -4.66 11.53
C ARG A 120 2.51 -5.63 12.38
N TYR A 121 2.32 -5.26 13.64
CA TYR A 121 1.31 -5.90 14.48
C TYR A 121 -0.12 -5.60 13.99
N PRO A 122 -1.13 -6.36 14.46
CA PRO A 122 -2.53 -6.05 14.20
C PRO A 122 -2.93 -4.66 14.69
N THR A 123 -4.06 -4.17 14.20
CA THR A 123 -4.70 -3.00 14.82
C THR A 123 -5.20 -3.35 16.21
N GLY A 124 -4.99 -2.47 17.19
CA GLY A 124 -5.18 -2.80 18.61
C GLY A 124 -6.59 -3.28 18.97
N SER A 125 -7.62 -2.73 18.32
CA SER A 125 -9.03 -3.12 18.49
C SER A 125 -9.57 -3.98 17.35
N SER A 126 -8.69 -4.65 16.60
CA SER A 126 -9.11 -5.54 15.50
C SER A 126 -9.80 -6.79 16.04
N SER A 127 -10.59 -7.44 15.17
CA SER A 127 -11.25 -8.71 15.50
C SER A 127 -10.25 -9.80 15.89
N VAL A 128 -9.09 -9.85 15.23
CA VAL A 128 -8.03 -10.83 15.51
C VAL A 128 -7.40 -10.61 16.90
N ALA A 129 -7.20 -9.36 17.33
CA ALA A 129 -6.69 -9.07 18.67
C ALA A 129 -7.71 -9.45 19.76
N THR A 130 -9.00 -9.17 19.49
CA THR A 130 -10.10 -9.55 20.38
C THR A 130 -10.24 -11.07 20.49
N PHE A 131 -10.18 -11.77 19.35
CA PHE A 131 -10.24 -13.22 19.27
C PHE A 131 -9.06 -13.87 20.01
N GLY A 132 -7.83 -13.42 19.75
CA GLY A 132 -6.64 -13.98 20.38
C GLY A 132 -6.66 -13.83 21.90
N THR A 133 -7.06 -12.66 22.41
CA THR A 133 -7.26 -12.44 23.85
C THR A 133 -8.31 -13.38 24.43
N LYS A 134 -9.47 -13.51 23.77
CA LYS A 134 -10.55 -14.42 24.18
C LYS A 134 -10.08 -15.88 24.27
N VAL A 135 -9.34 -16.38 23.27
CA VAL A 135 -8.82 -17.76 23.27
C VAL A 135 -7.84 -17.99 24.41
N ALA A 136 -6.92 -17.04 24.65
CA ALA A 136 -5.97 -17.12 25.75
C ALA A 136 -6.69 -17.17 27.12
N GLU A 137 -7.72 -16.34 27.32
CA GLU A 137 -8.52 -16.33 28.55
C GLU A 137 -9.31 -17.62 28.79
N LEU A 138 -9.95 -18.15 27.74
CA LEU A 138 -10.70 -19.42 27.81
C LEU A 138 -9.80 -20.62 28.14
N THR A 139 -8.56 -20.58 27.65
CA THR A 139 -7.56 -21.60 27.95
C THR A 139 -7.10 -21.48 29.41
N ALA A 140 -6.72 -20.26 29.83
CA ALA A 140 -6.20 -20.01 31.17
C ALA A 140 -7.22 -20.31 32.29
N ASN A 141 -8.52 -20.12 32.03
CA ASN A 141 -9.58 -20.38 33.00
C ASN A 141 -10.16 -21.82 32.92
N GLY A 142 -9.66 -22.66 32.01
CA GLY A 142 -10.07 -24.06 31.86
C GLY A 142 -11.47 -24.26 31.24
N SER A 143 -12.04 -23.23 30.60
CA SER A 143 -13.36 -23.31 29.94
C SER A 143 -13.30 -23.97 28.56
N ALA A 144 -12.11 -24.07 27.97
CA ALA A 144 -11.86 -24.81 26.74
C ALA A 144 -10.73 -25.82 26.96
N ASN A 145 -10.83 -26.97 26.30
CA ASN A 145 -9.78 -27.98 26.26
C ASN A 145 -9.46 -28.28 24.81
N TRP A 146 -8.23 -27.99 24.40
CA TRP A 146 -7.79 -28.10 23.01
C TRP A 146 -7.08 -29.43 22.81
N THR A 147 -7.37 -30.14 21.73
CA THR A 147 -6.81 -31.47 21.43
C THR A 147 -6.41 -31.57 19.97
N GLY A 148 -5.67 -32.61 19.59
CA GLY A 148 -5.25 -32.82 18.21
C GLY A 148 -4.37 -31.68 17.70
N ASP A 149 -4.70 -31.14 16.53
CA ASP A 149 -4.03 -30.02 15.90
C ASP A 149 -4.15 -28.73 16.72
N LEU A 150 -5.15 -28.61 17.60
CA LEU A 150 -5.34 -27.46 18.49
C LEU A 150 -4.57 -27.56 19.80
N ASP A 151 -3.87 -28.68 20.08
CA ASP A 151 -3.19 -28.90 21.37
C ASP A 151 -2.20 -27.80 21.73
N PHE A 152 -1.55 -27.17 20.74
CA PHE A 152 -0.62 -26.07 20.96
C PHE A 152 -1.28 -24.90 21.71
N ILE A 153 -2.59 -24.68 21.55
CA ILE A 153 -3.34 -23.59 22.18
C ILE A 153 -3.27 -23.70 23.71
N ASN A 154 -3.18 -24.91 24.27
CA ASN A 154 -3.06 -25.13 25.73
C ASN A 154 -1.84 -24.44 26.35
N SER A 155 -0.80 -24.17 25.55
CA SER A 155 0.43 -23.48 25.96
C SER A 155 0.63 -22.12 25.28
N TRP A 156 -0.29 -21.76 24.39
CA TRP A 156 -0.21 -20.54 23.61
C TRP A 156 -0.75 -19.35 24.42
N THR A 157 -0.12 -18.20 24.26
CA THR A 157 -0.57 -16.92 24.80
C THR A 157 -0.65 -15.88 23.69
N TYR A 158 -1.58 -14.93 23.82
CA TYR A 158 -1.66 -13.82 22.88
C TYR A 158 -0.60 -12.76 23.23
N GLU A 159 0.44 -12.67 22.40
CA GLU A 159 1.63 -11.86 22.67
C GLU A 159 1.84 -10.71 21.66
N LEU A 160 1.00 -10.61 20.65
CA LEU A 160 1.11 -9.59 19.60
C LEU A 160 0.86 -8.19 20.17
N GLY A 161 1.66 -7.22 19.71
CA GLY A 161 1.47 -5.81 19.99
C GLY A 161 0.32 -5.18 19.17
N ALA A 162 0.38 -3.85 19.00
CA ALA A 162 -0.60 -3.09 18.23
C ALA A 162 0.05 -2.03 17.34
N GLU A 163 -0.41 -1.95 16.08
CA GLU A 163 -0.16 -0.94 15.04
C GLU A 163 1.29 -0.77 14.52
N ILE A 164 2.30 -0.93 15.38
CA ILE A 164 3.70 -0.59 15.08
C ILE A 164 4.39 -1.64 14.18
N LEU A 165 5.47 -1.22 13.52
CA LEU A 165 6.30 -2.12 12.72
C LEU A 165 6.98 -3.19 13.58
N VAL A 166 6.89 -4.43 13.11
CA VAL A 166 7.68 -5.56 13.64
C VAL A 166 9.09 -5.56 13.02
N ALA A 167 9.99 -6.40 13.54
CA ALA A 167 11.37 -6.47 13.04
C ALA A 167 11.43 -6.75 11.52
N ARG A 168 10.56 -7.63 11.03
CA ARG A 168 10.43 -7.90 9.59
C ARG A 168 10.06 -6.67 8.78
N GLY A 169 9.11 -5.86 9.23
CA GLY A 169 8.69 -4.65 8.48
C GLY A 169 9.79 -3.61 8.37
N ARG A 170 10.63 -3.49 9.40
CA ARG A 170 11.82 -2.63 9.37
C ARG A 170 12.83 -3.11 8.33
N GLN A 171 13.07 -4.43 8.29
CA GLN A 171 13.93 -5.07 7.29
C GLN A 171 13.38 -4.85 5.87
N GLU A 172 12.09 -5.08 5.63
CA GLU A 172 11.47 -4.92 4.31
C GLU A 172 11.70 -3.53 3.71
N LEU A 173 11.57 -2.48 4.52
CA LEU A 173 11.76 -1.10 4.04
C LEU A 173 13.23 -0.75 3.91
N PHE A 174 14.10 -1.24 4.79
CA PHE A 174 15.55 -1.09 4.62
C PHE A 174 16.02 -1.77 3.33
N ASP A 175 15.62 -3.02 3.09
CA ASP A 175 15.92 -3.76 1.85
C ASP A 175 15.31 -3.08 0.63
N SER A 176 14.12 -2.47 0.77
CA SER A 176 13.57 -1.59 -0.27
C SER A 176 14.49 -0.42 -0.56
N GLY A 177 14.96 0.30 0.46
CA GLY A 177 15.91 1.40 0.28
C GLY A 177 17.18 0.99 -0.44
N VAL A 178 17.76 -0.16 -0.07
CA VAL A 178 18.96 -0.73 -0.72
C VAL A 178 18.69 -1.07 -2.18
N LEU A 179 17.57 -1.75 -2.48
CA LEU A 179 17.17 -2.06 -3.86
C LEU A 179 17.03 -0.78 -4.70
N HIS A 180 16.37 0.25 -4.15
CA HIS A 180 16.18 1.51 -4.84
C HIS A 180 17.49 2.28 -5.04
N TYR A 181 18.46 2.15 -4.12
CA TYR A 181 19.79 2.71 -4.32
C TYR A 181 20.47 2.10 -5.55
N TYR A 182 20.41 0.76 -5.70
CA TYR A 182 20.98 0.09 -6.87
C TYR A 182 20.26 0.47 -8.18
N ASN A 183 18.94 0.64 -8.15
CA ASN A 183 18.16 0.95 -9.34
C ASN A 183 18.22 2.43 -9.74
N TYR A 184 18.19 3.34 -8.76
CA TYR A 184 17.92 4.78 -8.96
C TYR A 184 18.92 5.72 -8.29
N GLY A 185 19.88 5.23 -7.51
CA GLY A 185 20.85 6.06 -6.78
C GLY A 185 21.63 7.02 -7.68
N GLY A 186 21.84 6.66 -8.96
CA GLY A 186 22.47 7.51 -9.96
C GLY A 186 21.69 8.79 -10.33
N LEU A 187 20.40 8.87 -9.98
CA LEU A 187 19.59 10.08 -10.18
C LEU A 187 19.83 11.13 -9.10
N TYR A 188 20.34 10.75 -7.93
CA TYR A 188 20.45 11.65 -6.78
C TYR A 188 21.47 12.78 -7.03
N ASN A 189 21.00 14.03 -6.94
CA ASN A 189 21.87 15.20 -6.92
C ASN A 189 22.45 15.42 -5.53
N THR A 190 23.73 15.09 -5.34
CA THR A 190 24.43 15.19 -4.05
C THR A 190 24.59 16.62 -3.52
N SER A 191 24.31 17.64 -4.33
CA SER A 191 24.36 19.06 -3.92
C SER A 191 23.07 19.53 -3.23
N THR A 192 22.02 18.72 -3.23
CA THR A 192 20.69 19.09 -2.73
C THR A 192 20.13 18.01 -1.81
N LYS A 193 19.28 18.41 -0.85
CA LYS A 193 18.45 17.46 -0.12
C LYS A 193 17.16 17.20 -0.88
N ILE A 194 16.71 15.95 -0.92
CA ILE A 194 15.35 15.65 -1.37
C ILE A 194 14.34 15.79 -0.24
N ILE A 195 13.06 15.87 -0.57
CA ILE A 195 11.93 15.78 0.35
C ILE A 195 11.19 14.48 0.02
N ALA A 196 11.17 13.58 1.01
CA ALA A 196 10.27 12.43 1.05
C ALA A 196 9.02 12.79 1.88
N ARG A 197 7.88 12.14 1.62
CA ARG A 197 6.61 12.47 2.29
C ARG A 197 5.96 11.25 2.90
N THR A 198 5.41 11.38 4.11
CA THR A 198 4.74 10.28 4.81
C THR A 198 3.58 10.78 5.67
N PRO A 199 2.50 10.00 5.85
CA PRO A 199 1.55 10.20 6.91
C PRO A 199 2.19 10.14 8.30
N SER A 200 1.54 10.74 9.30
CA SER A 200 2.06 10.90 10.66
C SER A 200 1.93 9.69 11.58
N GLN A 201 1.29 8.61 11.15
CA GLN A 201 1.16 7.42 11.97
C GLN A 201 2.53 6.77 12.21
N ASP A 202 2.77 6.20 13.41
CA ASP A 202 4.11 5.72 13.81
C ASP A 202 4.72 4.77 12.77
N ARG A 203 3.98 3.73 12.35
CA ARG A 203 4.46 2.78 11.35
C ARG A 203 4.83 3.40 10.01
N MET A 204 4.19 4.52 9.65
CA MET A 204 4.43 5.23 8.40
C MET A 204 5.74 5.99 8.48
N ILE A 205 5.93 6.78 9.54
CA ILE A 205 7.18 7.49 9.81
C ILE A 205 8.35 6.49 9.88
N LYS A 206 8.23 5.42 10.67
CA LYS A 206 9.30 4.41 10.76
C LYS A 206 9.59 3.74 9.43
N SER A 207 8.57 3.45 8.62
CA SER A 207 8.76 2.87 7.28
C SER A 207 9.58 3.79 6.38
N ALA A 208 9.28 5.09 6.40
CA ALA A 208 10.04 6.09 5.66
C ALA A 208 11.49 6.20 6.16
N GLU A 209 11.69 6.22 7.48
CA GLU A 209 13.03 6.30 8.08
C GLU A 209 13.89 5.07 7.75
N TYR A 210 13.34 3.84 7.82
CA TYR A 210 14.07 2.62 7.45
C TYR A 210 14.39 2.58 5.95
N PHE A 211 13.47 3.00 5.10
CA PHE A 211 13.72 3.13 3.67
C PHE A 211 14.85 4.13 3.37
N LEU A 212 14.77 5.33 3.93
CA LEU A 212 15.79 6.37 3.73
C LEU A 212 17.15 5.93 4.31
N ALA A 213 17.15 5.19 5.42
CA ALA A 213 18.36 4.58 5.96
C ALA A 213 18.94 3.50 5.04
N GLY A 214 18.11 2.71 4.35
CA GLY A 214 18.56 1.74 3.35
C GLY A 214 19.12 2.42 2.09
N PHE A 215 18.51 3.52 1.65
CA PHE A 215 18.91 4.24 0.43
C PHE A 215 20.14 5.13 0.62
N PHE A 216 20.18 5.94 1.70
CA PHE A 216 21.22 6.94 1.95
C PHE A 216 22.17 6.56 3.10
N GLY A 217 21.88 5.50 3.87
CA GLY A 217 22.60 5.15 5.09
C GLY A 217 22.02 5.81 6.35
N GLN A 218 22.57 5.48 7.51
CA GLN A 218 22.05 5.92 8.82
C GLN A 218 22.01 7.45 9.02
N GLN A 219 22.80 8.21 8.25
CA GLN A 219 22.82 9.68 8.28
C GLN A 219 21.98 10.28 7.15
N TRP A 220 20.93 9.59 6.70
CA TRP A 220 20.06 9.98 5.59
C TRP A 220 19.51 11.40 5.73
N THR A 221 19.36 11.93 6.95
CA THR A 221 18.91 13.31 7.22
C THR A 221 19.84 14.38 6.64
N ARG A 222 21.06 14.02 6.21
CA ARG A 222 21.97 14.87 5.44
C ARG A 222 21.57 14.99 3.97
N ASN A 223 20.88 13.99 3.44
CA ASN A 223 20.55 13.83 2.02
C ASN A 223 19.05 13.98 1.72
N ALA A 224 18.20 13.78 2.72
CA ALA A 224 16.75 13.93 2.62
C ALA A 224 16.17 14.62 3.85
N SER A 225 15.04 15.30 3.66
CA SER A 225 14.10 15.73 4.69
C SER A 225 12.84 14.88 4.57
N LEU A 226 12.12 14.70 5.67
CA LEU A 226 10.87 13.96 5.72
C LEU A 226 9.72 14.94 6.06
N GLU A 227 8.85 15.18 5.09
CA GLU A 227 7.61 15.93 5.28
C GLU A 227 6.55 15.00 5.87
N VAL A 228 6.13 15.29 7.11
CA VAL A 228 5.18 14.46 7.84
C VAL A 228 3.79 15.11 7.76
N ILE A 229 2.89 14.48 7.02
CA ILE A 229 1.53 14.95 6.79
C ILE A 229 0.63 14.34 7.87
N ILE A 230 -0.12 15.17 8.59
CA ILE A 230 -0.98 14.72 9.69
C ILE A 230 -2.04 13.75 9.15
N GLU A 231 -2.06 12.55 9.73
CA GLU A 231 -3.04 11.51 9.45
C GLU A 231 -4.11 11.51 10.53
N HIS A 232 -5.09 12.41 10.38
CA HIS A 232 -6.21 12.50 11.31
C HIS A 232 -7.41 13.21 10.66
N THR A 233 -8.61 12.94 11.17
CA THR A 233 -9.83 13.69 10.81
C THR A 233 -9.60 15.19 10.97
N GLY A 234 -9.98 15.97 9.96
CA GLY A 234 -9.80 17.43 9.92
C GLY A 234 -8.49 17.92 9.29
N PHE A 235 -7.57 17.01 8.91
CA PHE A 235 -6.31 17.36 8.25
C PHE A 235 -6.22 16.69 6.88
N ASN A 236 -6.17 17.49 5.82
CA ASN A 236 -6.05 16.98 4.44
C ASN A 236 -4.76 16.19 4.24
N ASN A 237 -4.88 14.98 3.71
CA ASN A 237 -3.76 14.09 3.42
C ASN A 237 -4.07 13.19 2.20
N SER A 238 -3.36 13.40 1.09
CA SER A 238 -3.43 12.59 -0.13
C SER A 238 -2.91 11.16 0.06
N LEU A 239 -2.01 10.95 1.03
CA LEU A 239 -1.39 9.66 1.36
C LEU A 239 -2.23 8.83 2.35
N ALA A 240 -3.33 9.38 2.86
CA ALA A 240 -4.30 8.73 3.75
C ALA A 240 -5.70 9.34 3.58
N GLY A 241 -6.22 9.32 2.35
CA GLY A 241 -7.40 10.09 1.94
C GLY A 241 -8.72 9.70 2.57
N TYR A 242 -8.79 8.53 3.21
CA TYR A 242 -10.00 8.04 3.85
C TYR A 242 -10.49 8.95 4.98
N TYR A 243 -9.60 9.67 5.69
CA TYR A 243 -10.01 10.64 6.71
C TYR A 243 -10.73 11.89 6.15
N GLN A 244 -10.60 12.15 4.85
CA GLN A 244 -11.25 13.26 4.15
C GLN A 244 -12.38 12.77 3.25
N CYS A 245 -12.69 11.49 3.28
CA CYS A 245 -13.74 10.90 2.48
C CYS A 245 -14.72 10.16 3.40
N ASN A 246 -15.71 10.87 3.94
CA ASN A 246 -16.60 10.32 4.97
C ASN A 246 -17.24 8.99 4.52
N ASN A 247 -17.74 8.94 3.29
CA ASN A 247 -18.37 7.75 2.73
C ASN A 247 -17.44 6.52 2.59
N SER A 248 -16.12 6.71 2.63
CA SER A 248 -15.16 5.60 2.65
C SER A 248 -15.15 4.82 3.97
N ASN A 249 -15.65 5.43 5.05
CA ASN A 249 -15.69 4.85 6.40
C ASN A 249 -17.13 4.56 6.88
N THR A 250 -18.09 4.46 5.97
CA THR A 250 -19.48 4.13 6.30
C THR A 250 -19.93 2.84 5.61
N TYR A 251 -21.14 2.38 5.95
CA TYR A 251 -21.79 1.23 5.32
C TYR A 251 -21.96 1.36 3.79
N VAL A 252 -21.82 2.57 3.25
CA VAL A 252 -21.87 2.84 1.82
C VAL A 252 -20.69 2.20 1.08
N SER A 253 -19.51 2.14 1.70
CA SER A 253 -18.31 1.49 1.14
C SER A 253 -18.00 0.13 1.77
N ALA A 254 -19.01 -0.55 2.33
CA ALA A 254 -18.88 -1.85 2.98
C ALA A 254 -19.24 -3.05 2.06
N GLY A 255 -19.47 -2.80 0.76
CA GLY A 255 -19.90 -3.83 -0.19
C GLY A 255 -18.93 -5.01 -0.29
N GLY A 256 -17.63 -4.73 -0.27
CA GLY A 256 -16.58 -5.75 -0.29
C GLY A 256 -16.55 -6.58 0.98
N SER A 257 -16.67 -5.94 2.15
CA SER A 257 -16.79 -6.66 3.42
C SER A 257 -18.01 -7.59 3.46
N ASN A 258 -19.16 -7.13 2.96
CA ASN A 258 -20.38 -7.96 2.90
C ASN A 258 -20.21 -9.16 1.96
N ALA A 259 -19.53 -8.97 0.82
CA ALA A 259 -19.20 -10.06 -0.10
C ALA A 259 -18.21 -11.05 0.51
N SER A 260 -17.20 -10.55 1.24
CA SER A 260 -16.23 -11.37 1.97
C SER A 260 -16.92 -12.28 2.98
N LEU A 261 -17.87 -11.77 3.78
CA LEU A 261 -18.59 -12.57 4.77
C LEU A 261 -19.37 -13.75 4.14
N ILE A 262 -19.97 -13.55 2.96
CA ILE A 262 -20.66 -14.62 2.23
C ILE A 262 -19.66 -15.69 1.79
N TRP A 263 -18.48 -15.28 1.33
CA TRP A 263 -17.43 -16.18 0.91
C TRP A 263 -16.81 -16.94 2.10
N GLU A 264 -16.51 -16.24 3.19
CA GLU A 264 -16.02 -16.80 4.46
C GLU A 264 -16.92 -17.93 4.96
N ASP A 265 -18.25 -17.72 4.98
CA ASP A 265 -19.22 -18.75 5.37
C ASP A 265 -19.14 -20.01 4.51
N LYS A 266 -18.69 -19.88 3.26
CA LYS A 266 -18.57 -20.98 2.31
C LYS A 266 -17.22 -21.70 2.42
N TYR A 267 -16.09 -21.00 2.34
CA TYR A 267 -14.78 -21.65 2.27
C TYR A 267 -14.29 -22.14 3.64
N LEU A 268 -14.76 -21.57 4.74
CA LEU A 268 -14.40 -21.99 6.11
C LEU A 268 -15.37 -23.00 6.73
N ALA A 269 -16.40 -23.45 5.99
CA ALA A 269 -17.39 -24.38 6.53
C ALA A 269 -16.75 -25.67 7.07
N ASP A 270 -15.85 -26.27 6.29
CA ASP A 270 -15.15 -27.52 6.63
C ASP A 270 -14.12 -27.28 7.74
N ALA A 271 -13.36 -26.17 7.68
CA ALA A 271 -12.45 -25.77 8.75
C ALA A 271 -13.17 -25.63 10.09
N ARG A 272 -14.31 -24.96 10.12
CA ARG A 272 -15.11 -24.79 11.34
C ARG A 272 -15.52 -26.13 11.93
N GLU A 273 -15.97 -27.07 11.10
CA GLU A 273 -16.35 -28.43 11.56
C GLU A 273 -15.14 -29.14 12.18
N ARG A 274 -14.00 -29.20 11.46
CA ARG A 274 -12.76 -29.82 11.96
C ARG A 274 -12.28 -29.23 13.28
N LEU A 275 -12.26 -27.90 13.40
CA LEU A 275 -11.78 -27.23 14.62
C LEU A 275 -12.74 -27.46 15.80
N THR A 276 -14.06 -27.50 15.54
CA THR A 276 -15.07 -27.75 16.59
C THR A 276 -14.92 -29.14 17.20
N GLU A 277 -14.64 -30.17 16.40
CA GLU A 277 -14.43 -31.54 16.89
C GLU A 277 -13.25 -31.65 17.87
N GLN A 278 -12.27 -30.75 17.76
CA GLN A 278 -11.02 -30.76 18.52
C GLN A 278 -11.03 -29.83 19.76
N SER A 279 -12.15 -29.16 20.04
CA SER A 279 -12.20 -28.00 20.97
C SER A 279 -12.99 -28.20 22.27
N GLY A 280 -13.33 -29.44 22.63
CA GLY A 280 -13.75 -29.82 23.99
C GLY A 280 -14.92 -29.04 24.62
N GLY A 281 -15.73 -28.31 23.83
CA GLY A 281 -16.84 -27.47 24.30
C GLY A 281 -16.88 -26.04 23.75
N TYR A 282 -15.80 -25.56 23.11
CA TYR A 282 -15.82 -24.26 22.43
C TYR A 282 -16.55 -24.34 21.08
N ASN A 283 -17.52 -23.45 20.88
CA ASN A 283 -18.31 -23.37 19.66
C ASN A 283 -17.68 -22.35 18.70
N TRP A 284 -16.99 -22.82 17.66
CA TRP A 284 -16.38 -21.96 16.65
C TRP A 284 -17.42 -21.30 15.75
N THR A 285 -17.41 -19.98 15.69
CA THR A 285 -18.08 -19.23 14.62
C THR A 285 -17.16 -19.13 13.40
N ILE A 286 -17.73 -18.87 12.21
CA ILE A 286 -16.92 -18.60 11.00
C ILE A 286 -15.95 -17.43 11.25
N SER A 287 -16.38 -16.39 11.97
CA SER A 287 -15.49 -15.27 12.35
C SER A 287 -14.35 -15.71 13.26
N ASP A 288 -14.58 -16.62 14.22
CA ASP A 288 -13.50 -17.16 15.06
C ASP A 288 -12.48 -17.92 14.19
N VAL A 289 -12.94 -18.73 13.23
CA VAL A 289 -12.08 -19.48 12.30
C VAL A 289 -11.28 -18.53 11.41
N TYR A 290 -11.91 -17.50 10.84
CA TYR A 290 -11.23 -16.48 10.03
C TYR A 290 -10.17 -15.73 10.84
N ASN A 291 -10.46 -15.39 12.09
CA ASN A 291 -9.50 -14.73 12.98
C ASN A 291 -8.35 -15.67 13.38
N ALA A 292 -8.61 -16.98 13.57
CA ALA A 292 -7.56 -17.99 13.74
C ALA A 292 -6.65 -18.06 12.50
N GLN A 293 -7.22 -18.06 11.30
CA GLN A 293 -6.45 -18.00 10.05
C GLN A 293 -5.64 -16.70 9.96
N THR A 294 -6.22 -15.57 10.39
CA THR A 294 -5.57 -14.25 10.40
C THR A 294 -4.42 -14.15 11.43
N LEU A 295 -4.39 -14.96 12.50
CA LEU A 295 -3.27 -14.98 13.45
C LEU A 295 -1.97 -15.45 12.78
N CYS A 296 -2.05 -16.42 11.87
CA CYS A 296 -0.89 -16.96 11.16
C CYS A 296 0.00 -15.88 10.50
N PRO A 297 -0.50 -15.02 9.59
CA PRO A 297 0.34 -14.00 8.97
C PRO A 297 0.93 -13.02 9.99
N TYR A 298 0.16 -12.58 10.99
CA TYR A 298 0.65 -11.61 11.98
C TYR A 298 1.72 -12.19 12.91
N GLU A 299 1.49 -13.40 13.43
CA GLU A 299 2.48 -14.09 14.25
C GLU A 299 3.70 -14.47 13.44
N THR A 300 3.56 -14.89 12.18
CA THR A 300 4.71 -15.21 11.34
C THR A 300 5.62 -14.01 11.20
N VAL A 301 5.10 -12.82 10.85
CA VAL A 301 5.98 -11.64 10.67
C VAL A 301 6.49 -11.06 12.00
N ALA A 302 5.77 -11.27 13.10
CA ALA A 302 6.16 -10.78 14.43
C ALA A 302 7.16 -11.71 15.14
N PHE A 303 6.90 -13.01 15.10
CA PHE A 303 7.59 -14.04 15.86
C PHE A 303 8.47 -14.95 15.01
N GLY A 304 8.34 -14.86 13.69
CA GLY A 304 9.06 -15.67 12.70
C GLY A 304 8.38 -17.00 12.38
N TYR A 305 7.32 -17.37 13.09
CA TYR A 305 6.53 -18.59 12.88
C TYR A 305 5.15 -18.43 13.52
N SER A 306 4.16 -19.21 13.08
CA SER A 306 2.88 -19.36 13.76
C SER A 306 2.33 -20.77 13.64
N ALA A 307 1.93 -21.36 14.77
CA ALA A 307 1.28 -22.68 14.79
C ALA A 307 -0.15 -22.63 14.21
N TRP A 308 -0.75 -21.44 14.13
CA TRP A 308 -2.06 -21.25 13.51
C TRP A 308 -2.05 -21.55 12.00
N CYS A 309 -0.89 -21.47 11.35
CA CYS A 309 -0.78 -21.69 9.90
C CYS A 309 -1.17 -23.12 9.49
N ASP A 310 -0.81 -24.10 10.32
CA ASP A 310 -0.97 -25.53 10.02
C ASP A 310 -2.41 -26.04 10.19
N LEU A 311 -3.31 -25.23 10.77
CA LEU A 311 -4.71 -25.60 10.95
C LEU A 311 -5.52 -25.60 9.65
N PHE A 312 -4.98 -24.96 8.61
CA PHE A 312 -5.66 -24.69 7.35
C PHE A 312 -4.97 -25.37 6.18
N THR A 313 -5.78 -25.93 5.28
CA THR A 313 -5.36 -26.52 4.01
C THR A 313 -4.97 -25.43 3.01
N TYR A 314 -4.26 -25.81 1.95
CA TYR A 314 -3.88 -24.86 0.91
C TYR A 314 -5.10 -24.26 0.18
N GLU A 315 -6.15 -25.06 -0.05
CA GLU A 315 -7.40 -24.56 -0.64
C GLU A 315 -8.09 -23.53 0.27
N GLU A 316 -8.01 -23.69 1.59
CA GLU A 316 -8.51 -22.69 2.56
C GLU A 316 -7.66 -21.41 2.57
N TRP A 317 -6.36 -21.50 2.25
CA TRP A 317 -5.50 -20.32 2.03
C TRP A 317 -5.80 -19.61 0.71
N GLU A 318 -6.10 -20.35 -0.37
CA GLU A 318 -6.64 -19.74 -1.60
C GLU A 318 -7.98 -19.04 -1.33
N GLY A 319 -8.83 -19.64 -0.48
CA GLY A 319 -10.04 -19.01 0.02
C GLY A 319 -9.80 -17.73 0.83
N PHE A 320 -8.76 -17.71 1.68
CA PHE A 320 -8.36 -16.56 2.49
C PHE A 320 -7.90 -15.38 1.64
N GLU A 321 -7.02 -15.62 0.65
CA GLU A 321 -6.63 -14.60 -0.35
C GLU A 321 -7.88 -14.00 -0.99
N TYR A 322 -8.80 -14.85 -1.46
CA TYR A 322 -9.99 -14.37 -2.16
C TYR A 322 -10.96 -13.58 -1.27
N SER A 323 -11.11 -13.92 0.02
CA SER A 323 -11.89 -13.07 0.95
C SER A 323 -11.31 -11.65 1.04
N ILE A 324 -9.98 -11.55 1.10
CA ILE A 324 -9.30 -10.25 1.14
C ILE A 324 -9.48 -9.53 -0.20
N ASP A 325 -9.40 -10.24 -1.33
CA ASP A 325 -9.63 -9.67 -2.66
C ASP A 325 -11.03 -9.06 -2.76
N LEU A 326 -12.07 -9.79 -2.32
CA LEU A 326 -13.45 -9.29 -2.26
C LEU A 326 -13.55 -8.02 -1.39
N GLN A 327 -12.96 -8.06 -0.20
CA GLN A 327 -12.96 -6.94 0.74
C GLN A 327 -12.33 -5.70 0.10
N PHE A 328 -11.11 -5.82 -0.43
CA PHE A 328 -10.40 -4.70 -1.04
C PHE A 328 -11.11 -4.22 -2.31
N HIS A 329 -11.58 -5.12 -3.17
CA HIS A 329 -12.28 -4.75 -4.41
C HIS A 329 -13.50 -3.87 -4.16
N GLY A 330 -14.33 -4.23 -3.18
CA GLY A 330 -15.57 -3.52 -2.87
C GLY A 330 -15.44 -2.37 -1.86
N ASN A 331 -14.38 -2.32 -1.06
CA ASN A 331 -14.20 -1.24 -0.07
C ASN A 331 -13.26 -0.13 -0.59
N ASN A 332 -12.23 -0.50 -1.34
CA ASN A 332 -11.16 0.40 -1.76
C ASN A 332 -10.79 0.30 -3.25
N GLY A 333 -11.32 -0.70 -3.94
CA GLY A 333 -11.08 -0.99 -5.35
C GLY A 333 -12.15 -0.42 -6.29
N PHE A 334 -12.21 -0.95 -7.51
CA PHE A 334 -13.12 -0.49 -8.56
C PHE A 334 -14.61 -0.67 -8.22
N ALA A 335 -14.96 -1.60 -7.32
CA ALA A 335 -16.33 -1.81 -6.86
C ALA A 335 -16.70 -0.98 -5.61
N SER A 336 -15.81 -0.10 -5.14
CA SER A 336 -16.12 0.86 -4.08
C SER A 336 -16.69 2.15 -4.65
N PRO A 337 -17.79 2.71 -4.11
CA PRO A 337 -18.33 3.97 -4.60
C PRO A 337 -17.49 5.20 -4.22
N SER A 338 -16.47 5.06 -3.38
CA SER A 338 -15.66 6.18 -2.90
C SER A 338 -14.17 6.10 -3.25
N ALA A 339 -13.71 4.96 -3.80
CA ALA A 339 -12.28 4.71 -4.04
C ALA A 339 -11.60 5.77 -4.91
N ARG A 340 -12.22 6.23 -6.02
CA ARG A 340 -11.62 7.31 -6.81
C ARG A 340 -11.49 8.60 -6.01
N GLY A 341 -12.51 8.93 -5.21
CA GLY A 341 -12.48 10.11 -4.34
C GLY A 341 -11.37 10.04 -3.28
N VAL A 342 -11.14 8.87 -2.68
CA VAL A 342 -10.05 8.66 -1.71
C VAL A 342 -8.68 8.86 -2.36
N GLY A 343 -8.48 8.33 -3.58
CA GLY A 343 -7.18 8.33 -4.25
C GLY A 343 -6.85 9.57 -5.07
N ILE A 344 -7.83 10.41 -5.44
CA ILE A 344 -7.63 11.44 -6.47
C ILE A 344 -6.60 12.50 -6.09
N GLY A 345 -6.45 12.82 -4.80
CA GLY A 345 -5.45 13.80 -4.37
C GLY A 345 -4.03 13.44 -4.80
N TYR A 346 -3.62 12.17 -4.66
CA TYR A 346 -2.29 11.74 -5.09
C TYR A 346 -2.12 11.77 -6.61
N VAL A 347 -3.18 11.51 -7.37
CA VAL A 347 -3.17 11.62 -8.84
C VAL A 347 -2.88 13.07 -9.25
N GLU A 348 -3.56 14.03 -8.62
CA GLU A 348 -3.35 15.46 -8.90
C GLU A 348 -1.96 15.94 -8.46
N GLU A 349 -1.42 15.44 -7.35
CA GLU A 349 -0.04 15.72 -6.95
C GLU A 349 0.97 15.15 -7.97
N LEU A 350 0.79 13.91 -8.41
CA LEU A 350 1.67 13.33 -9.43
C LEU A 350 1.55 14.11 -10.74
N TYR A 351 0.34 14.45 -11.17
CA TYR A 351 0.09 15.27 -12.34
C TYR A 351 0.81 16.62 -12.24
N ALA A 352 0.71 17.32 -11.11
CA ALA A 352 1.41 18.58 -10.88
C ALA A 352 2.93 18.43 -11.00
N ARG A 353 3.52 17.40 -10.38
CA ARG A 353 4.97 17.10 -10.49
C ARG A 353 5.39 16.85 -11.93
N LEU A 354 4.67 15.98 -12.64
CA LEU A 354 5.00 15.61 -14.01
C LEU A 354 4.81 16.78 -14.98
N SER A 355 3.81 17.63 -14.73
CA SER A 355 3.56 18.87 -15.48
C SER A 355 4.44 20.04 -15.03
N ASN A 356 5.35 19.83 -14.07
CA ASN A 356 6.29 20.81 -13.54
C ASN A 356 5.61 22.10 -13.02
N HIS A 357 4.53 21.93 -12.25
CA HIS A 357 3.92 23.00 -11.46
C HIS A 357 3.56 22.52 -10.06
N VAL A 358 3.36 23.45 -9.13
CA VAL A 358 2.86 23.13 -7.78
C VAL A 358 1.35 22.91 -7.85
N TYR A 359 0.77 22.28 -6.83
CA TYR A 359 -0.68 22.11 -6.76
C TYR A 359 -1.38 23.48 -6.75
N ASP A 360 -2.31 23.69 -7.67
CA ASP A 360 -2.95 24.98 -7.94
C ASP A 360 -4.48 24.94 -7.92
N LEU A 361 -5.08 23.79 -7.57
CA LEU A 361 -6.52 23.68 -7.41
C LEU A 361 -7.02 24.35 -6.11
N PRO A 362 -8.26 24.88 -6.09
CA PRO A 362 -8.86 25.45 -4.88
C PRO A 362 -8.90 24.46 -3.70
N PRO A 363 -8.77 24.94 -2.44
CA PRO A 363 -9.00 24.10 -1.27
C PRO A 363 -10.36 23.41 -1.31
N GLY A 364 -10.38 22.12 -0.98
CA GLY A 364 -11.58 21.28 -1.04
C GLY A 364 -11.84 20.60 -2.39
N SER A 365 -11.05 20.89 -3.43
CA SER A 365 -11.18 20.18 -4.71
C SER A 365 -10.81 18.70 -4.62
N THR A 366 -9.91 18.36 -3.69
CA THR A 366 -9.45 17.01 -3.35
C THR A 366 -9.07 16.95 -1.88
N ASN A 367 -8.53 15.81 -1.43
CA ASN A 367 -7.92 15.58 -0.11
C ASN A 367 -6.47 16.09 0.01
N VAL A 368 -5.95 16.86 -0.96
CA VAL A 368 -4.59 17.46 -0.88
C VAL A 368 -4.54 18.60 0.14
N ASN A 369 -3.42 18.71 0.85
CA ASN A 369 -3.13 19.85 1.71
C ASN A 369 -2.53 20.99 0.88
N VAL A 370 -3.39 21.94 0.48
CA VAL A 370 -2.97 23.05 -0.39
C VAL A 370 -1.83 23.88 0.22
N THR A 371 -1.75 24.02 1.55
CA THR A 371 -0.65 24.78 2.18
C THR A 371 0.72 24.11 1.98
N LEU A 372 0.78 22.78 1.99
CA LEU A 372 2.01 22.03 1.74
C LEU A 372 2.31 21.96 0.23
N ASP A 373 1.29 21.70 -0.58
CA ASP A 373 1.48 21.29 -1.97
C ASP A 373 1.50 22.47 -2.96
N SER A 374 1.08 23.67 -2.53
CA SER A 374 1.25 24.91 -3.29
C SER A 374 2.60 25.61 -3.02
N ASN A 375 3.53 24.96 -2.31
CA ASN A 375 4.78 25.56 -1.86
C ASN A 375 5.99 24.69 -2.21
N ASN A 376 6.90 25.22 -3.03
CA ASN A 376 8.14 24.52 -3.43
C ASN A 376 9.03 24.09 -2.25
N ALA A 377 8.89 24.69 -1.07
CA ALA A 377 9.68 24.31 0.11
C ALA A 377 9.25 22.94 0.70
N THR A 378 8.00 22.54 0.48
CA THR A 378 7.39 21.30 1.00
C THR A 378 6.94 20.36 -0.12
N PHE A 379 6.75 20.90 -1.34
CA PHE A 379 6.44 20.18 -2.57
C PHE A 379 7.37 20.63 -3.72
N PRO A 380 8.67 20.29 -3.67
CA PRO A 380 9.65 20.72 -4.65
C PRO A 380 9.52 20.00 -5.99
N LEU A 381 9.65 20.75 -7.09
CA LEU A 381 9.56 20.24 -8.46
C LEU A 381 10.93 19.94 -9.10
N ASN A 382 12.01 20.28 -8.40
CA ASN A 382 13.39 20.20 -8.89
C ASN A 382 14.14 18.97 -8.35
N GLN A 383 13.44 17.87 -8.12
CA GLN A 383 14.01 16.61 -7.62
C GLN A 383 13.88 15.53 -8.67
N THR A 384 14.83 14.61 -8.75
CA THR A 384 14.76 13.44 -9.63
C THR A 384 14.25 12.19 -8.92
N LEU A 385 14.24 12.21 -7.58
CA LEU A 385 13.79 11.15 -6.71
C LEU A 385 12.63 11.67 -5.85
N TYR A 386 11.45 11.08 -6.03
CA TYR A 386 10.28 11.34 -5.20
C TYR A 386 9.89 10.06 -4.46
N PHE A 387 9.91 10.11 -3.13
CA PHE A 387 9.55 9.00 -2.27
C PHE A 387 8.37 9.38 -1.40
N ASP A 388 7.25 8.72 -1.62
CA ASP A 388 6.01 8.88 -0.88
C ASP A 388 5.68 7.57 -0.16
N PHE A 389 5.05 7.65 1.01
CA PHE A 389 4.62 6.50 1.80
C PHE A 389 3.13 6.59 2.09
N SER A 390 2.39 5.48 2.01
CA SER A 390 0.93 5.42 2.17
C SER A 390 0.49 4.06 2.73
N HIS A 391 -0.81 3.83 2.81
CA HIS A 391 -1.42 2.58 3.29
C HIS A 391 -1.89 1.72 2.11
N ASP A 392 -2.02 0.41 2.32
CA ASP A 392 -2.58 -0.54 1.34
C ASP A 392 -3.90 -0.08 0.74
N THR A 393 -4.87 0.25 1.58
CA THR A 393 -6.23 0.66 1.16
C THR A 393 -6.20 1.96 0.35
N ASN A 394 -5.32 2.89 0.73
CA ASN A 394 -5.15 4.15 0.03
C ASN A 394 -4.40 3.95 -1.30
N ILE A 395 -3.37 3.10 -1.36
CA ILE A 395 -2.67 2.75 -2.61
C ILE A 395 -3.65 2.11 -3.60
N LEU A 396 -4.50 1.18 -3.17
CA LEU A 396 -5.50 0.61 -4.07
C LEU A 396 -6.48 1.68 -4.58
N SER A 397 -6.98 2.55 -3.69
CA SER A 397 -7.81 3.70 -4.08
C SER A 397 -7.10 4.64 -5.08
N ILE A 398 -5.80 4.87 -4.91
CA ILE A 398 -4.96 5.64 -5.83
C ILE A 398 -4.90 4.96 -7.20
N LEU A 399 -4.69 3.65 -7.27
CA LEU A 399 -4.70 2.92 -8.55
C LEU A 399 -6.06 2.99 -9.26
N VAL A 400 -7.16 2.98 -8.50
CA VAL A 400 -8.51 3.19 -9.03
C VAL A 400 -8.67 4.63 -9.54
N ALA A 401 -8.17 5.63 -8.80
CA ALA A 401 -8.19 7.04 -9.21
C ALA A 401 -7.36 7.28 -10.49
N PHE A 402 -6.21 6.60 -10.63
CA PHE A 402 -5.45 6.55 -11.89
C PHE A 402 -6.24 5.88 -13.02
N GLY A 403 -7.28 5.11 -12.74
CA GLY A 403 -8.07 4.40 -13.74
C GLY A 403 -7.38 3.14 -14.27
N VAL A 404 -6.60 2.45 -13.43
CA VAL A 404 -5.93 1.18 -13.79
C VAL A 404 -6.95 0.01 -13.86
N LYS A 405 -7.74 -0.02 -14.93
CA LYS A 405 -8.86 -0.95 -15.16
C LYS A 405 -8.47 -2.43 -15.24
N GLN A 406 -7.18 -2.75 -15.26
CA GLN A 406 -6.69 -4.13 -15.10
C GLN A 406 -7.10 -4.76 -13.77
N PHE A 407 -7.54 -3.98 -12.78
CA PHE A 407 -8.03 -4.47 -11.50
C PHE A 407 -9.55 -4.32 -11.32
N ALA A 408 -10.28 -4.08 -12.42
CA ALA A 408 -11.71 -3.78 -12.42
C ALA A 408 -12.61 -5.00 -12.72
N GLN A 409 -12.03 -6.19 -12.89
CA GLN A 409 -12.81 -7.42 -13.08
C GLN A 409 -13.75 -7.63 -11.88
N ASP A 410 -15.02 -7.90 -12.16
CA ASP A 410 -16.01 -8.25 -11.14
C ASP A 410 -15.58 -9.53 -10.41
N LEU A 411 -15.65 -9.51 -9.08
CA LEU A 411 -15.27 -10.62 -8.21
C LEU A 411 -16.54 -11.20 -7.55
N PRO A 412 -17.03 -12.38 -7.95
CA PRO A 412 -18.24 -12.95 -7.36
C PRO A 412 -18.05 -13.36 -5.90
N ALA A 413 -19.00 -13.03 -5.02
CA ALA A 413 -19.01 -13.51 -3.62
C ALA A 413 -19.12 -15.05 -3.47
N THR A 414 -19.38 -15.76 -4.57
CA THR A 414 -19.53 -17.22 -4.60
C THR A 414 -18.24 -17.97 -4.90
N GLY A 415 -17.15 -17.27 -5.25
CA GLY A 415 -15.82 -17.83 -5.49
C GLY A 415 -15.05 -17.09 -6.60
N PRO A 416 -13.74 -17.34 -6.69
CA PRO A 416 -12.86 -16.61 -7.60
C PRO A 416 -13.27 -16.80 -9.07
N PRO A 417 -13.28 -15.73 -9.88
CA PRO A 417 -13.51 -15.87 -11.31
C PRO A 417 -12.31 -16.55 -11.97
N LYS A 418 -12.52 -17.07 -13.18
CA LYS A 418 -11.41 -17.56 -13.99
C LYS A 418 -10.47 -16.39 -14.34
N ASP A 419 -9.16 -16.66 -14.30
CA ASP A 419 -8.11 -15.71 -14.66
C ASP A 419 -8.25 -14.39 -13.85
N GLN A 420 -8.44 -14.54 -12.53
CA GLN A 420 -8.66 -13.44 -11.59
C GLN A 420 -7.58 -12.36 -11.73
N GLN A 421 -8.01 -11.12 -11.96
CA GLN A 421 -7.10 -10.01 -12.29
C GLN A 421 -6.62 -9.21 -11.08
N LEU A 422 -7.47 -9.05 -10.07
CA LEU A 422 -7.10 -8.41 -8.80
C LEU A 422 -6.77 -9.50 -7.78
N ILE A 423 -5.49 -9.60 -7.42
CA ILE A 423 -4.99 -10.42 -6.31
C ILE A 423 -4.25 -9.45 -5.38
N VAL A 424 -4.73 -9.25 -4.16
CA VAL A 424 -4.28 -8.17 -3.27
C VAL A 424 -2.84 -8.39 -2.84
N SER A 425 -2.43 -9.63 -2.57
CA SER A 425 -1.03 -9.97 -2.27
C SER A 425 -0.05 -9.64 -3.40
N HIS A 426 -0.53 -9.52 -4.65
CA HIS A 426 0.28 -9.14 -5.81
C HIS A 426 0.36 -7.62 -6.02
N VAL A 427 -0.48 -6.84 -5.34
CA VAL A 427 -0.64 -5.39 -5.56
C VAL A 427 -0.23 -4.59 -4.33
N THR A 428 -0.80 -4.90 -3.16
CA THR A 428 -0.57 -4.18 -1.90
C THR A 428 -0.19 -5.09 -0.72
N PRO A 429 0.77 -6.05 -0.84
CA PRO A 429 1.32 -6.77 0.33
C PRO A 429 2.10 -5.82 1.26
N PHE A 430 2.58 -6.27 2.42
CA PHE A 430 3.44 -5.42 3.25
C PHE A 430 4.66 -4.95 2.46
N GLY A 431 5.08 -3.69 2.64
CA GLY A 431 6.18 -3.11 1.86
C GLY A 431 5.93 -2.99 0.36
N ALA A 432 4.66 -3.02 -0.07
CA ALA A 432 4.24 -2.77 -1.46
C ALA A 432 4.75 -1.43 -1.99
N ARG A 433 4.78 -1.32 -3.32
CA ARG A 433 5.44 -0.21 -4.01
C ARG A 433 4.92 -0.10 -5.43
N VAL A 434 4.70 1.14 -5.83
CA VAL A 434 4.26 1.55 -7.17
C VAL A 434 5.25 2.59 -7.69
N TRP A 435 5.67 2.45 -8.94
CA TRP A 435 6.65 3.33 -9.58
C TRP A 435 6.04 4.04 -10.77
N TRP A 436 6.47 5.28 -10.98
CA TRP A 436 6.35 6.01 -12.24
C TRP A 436 7.74 6.46 -12.66
N GLU A 437 8.31 5.75 -13.61
CA GLU A 437 9.61 6.04 -14.21
C GLU A 437 9.42 6.92 -15.46
N ILE A 438 10.17 8.03 -15.52
CA ILE A 438 10.16 8.94 -16.67
C ILE A 438 11.42 8.73 -17.50
N ILE A 439 11.25 8.21 -18.70
CA ILE A 439 12.34 7.74 -19.55
C ILE A 439 12.45 8.62 -20.78
N LEU A 440 13.61 9.24 -20.99
CA LEU A 440 13.93 9.97 -22.21
C LEU A 440 14.68 9.05 -23.18
N ALA A 441 14.08 8.80 -24.33
CA ALA A 441 14.69 8.09 -25.43
C ALA A 441 15.22 9.06 -26.51
N PRO A 442 16.35 8.75 -27.17
CA PRO A 442 16.91 9.62 -28.22
C PRO A 442 16.02 9.71 -29.46
N HIS A 443 15.16 8.71 -29.67
CA HIS A 443 14.19 8.59 -30.75
C HIS A 443 12.97 7.81 -30.24
N PRO A 444 11.82 7.82 -30.95
CA PRO A 444 10.67 7.03 -30.56
C PRO A 444 11.05 5.56 -30.55
N VAL A 445 10.73 4.92 -29.46
CA VAL A 445 11.01 3.52 -29.24
C VAL A 445 10.01 2.68 -30.04
N LEU A 446 10.46 1.59 -30.66
CA LEU A 446 9.54 0.67 -31.35
C LEU A 446 8.62 -0.06 -30.37
N PRO A 447 7.32 -0.23 -30.69
CA PRO A 447 6.33 -0.90 -29.82
C PRO A 447 6.65 -2.34 -29.45
N LYS A 448 7.46 -3.01 -30.28
CA LYS A 448 7.91 -4.37 -30.07
C LYS A 448 9.42 -4.37 -29.94
N ARG A 449 9.94 -4.84 -28.81
CA ARG A 449 11.38 -4.89 -28.59
C ARG A 449 12.06 -5.95 -29.48
N PRO A 450 13.33 -5.73 -29.87
CA PRO A 450 14.12 -6.77 -30.52
C PRO A 450 14.22 -8.00 -29.64
N ALA A 451 13.93 -9.18 -30.19
CA ALA A 451 14.03 -10.45 -29.46
C ALA A 451 15.48 -10.89 -29.19
N LYS A 452 16.47 -10.28 -29.86
CA LYS A 452 17.88 -10.62 -29.73
C LYS A 452 18.49 -9.94 -28.50
N LEU A 453 19.15 -10.71 -27.65
CA LEU A 453 19.98 -10.18 -26.58
C LEU A 453 21.11 -9.32 -27.21
N LYS A 454 21.19 -8.04 -26.85
CA LYS A 454 22.15 -7.04 -27.39
C LYS A 454 21.95 -6.66 -28.87
N ALA A 455 20.71 -6.46 -29.30
CA ALA A 455 20.45 -5.82 -30.58
C ALA A 455 21.15 -4.44 -30.67
N PRO A 456 21.57 -3.99 -31.87
CA PRO A 456 22.10 -2.65 -32.05
C PRO A 456 21.02 -1.59 -31.75
N ALA A 457 21.43 -0.40 -31.30
CA ALA A 457 20.52 0.68 -30.93
C ALA A 457 19.48 0.98 -32.02
N SER A 458 19.87 0.95 -33.30
CA SER A 458 18.99 1.18 -34.45
C SER A 458 17.80 0.23 -34.55
N GLU A 459 17.88 -0.97 -33.95
CA GLU A 459 16.76 -1.93 -33.93
C GLU A 459 15.73 -1.61 -32.82
N TYR A 460 16.05 -0.73 -31.87
CA TYR A 460 15.11 -0.32 -30.81
C TYR A 460 14.26 0.90 -31.18
N TYR A 461 14.63 1.65 -32.21
CA TYR A 461 14.14 3.00 -32.45
C TYR A 461 13.63 3.21 -33.86
N ASN A 462 12.62 4.08 -33.99
CA ASN A 462 12.30 4.75 -35.23
C ASN A 462 13.24 5.96 -35.42
N THR A 463 14.36 5.77 -36.12
CA THR A 463 15.44 6.78 -36.22
C THR A 463 15.06 8.06 -36.97
N THR A 464 13.90 8.10 -37.63
CA THR A 464 13.41 9.35 -38.27
C THR A 464 12.63 10.23 -37.30
N GLY A 465 12.26 9.73 -36.12
CA GLY A 465 11.51 10.47 -35.12
C GLY A 465 12.39 11.33 -34.22
N LYS A 466 11.77 12.30 -33.54
CA LYS A 466 12.41 13.16 -32.53
C LYS A 466 12.62 12.41 -31.20
N PRO A 467 13.46 12.89 -30.28
CA PRO A 467 13.50 12.36 -28.92
C PRO A 467 12.11 12.32 -28.29
N THR A 468 11.80 11.22 -27.62
CA THR A 468 10.47 10.95 -27.04
C THR A 468 10.62 10.60 -25.57
N VAL A 469 9.70 11.10 -24.75
CA VAL A 469 9.63 10.79 -23.32
C VAL A 469 8.51 9.77 -23.11
N TYR A 470 8.77 8.78 -22.25
CA TYR A 470 7.84 7.73 -21.89
C TYR A 470 7.62 7.69 -20.38
N VAL A 471 6.43 7.26 -19.99
CA VAL A 471 6.11 6.80 -18.64
C VAL A 471 6.15 5.27 -18.63
N HIS A 472 6.83 4.72 -17.64
CA HIS A 472 6.82 3.30 -17.31
C HIS A 472 6.30 3.13 -15.88
N GLN A 473 5.14 2.50 -15.75
CA GLN A 473 4.52 2.25 -14.45
C GLN A 473 4.76 0.80 -14.02
N LEU A 474 5.14 0.61 -12.75
CA LEU A 474 5.34 -0.73 -12.17
C LEU A 474 4.57 -0.87 -10.86
N ILE A 475 4.17 -2.10 -10.55
CA ILE A 475 3.64 -2.50 -9.24
C ILE A 475 4.36 -3.79 -8.83
N GLY A 476 4.87 -3.86 -7.60
CA GLY A 476 5.54 -5.07 -7.11
C GLY A 476 6.70 -5.57 -7.99
N GLN A 477 7.48 -4.66 -8.60
CA GLN A 477 8.56 -4.96 -9.57
C GLN A 477 8.08 -5.69 -10.85
N ARG A 478 6.85 -5.43 -11.27
CA ARG A 478 6.30 -5.89 -12.54
C ARG A 478 5.71 -4.74 -13.32
N THR A 479 6.01 -4.70 -14.61
CA THR A 479 5.53 -3.67 -15.53
C THR A 479 4.01 -3.77 -15.70
N LEU A 480 3.33 -2.64 -15.53
CA LEU A 480 1.92 -2.51 -15.82
C LEU A 480 1.75 -2.09 -17.30
N PRO A 481 1.12 -2.90 -18.16
CA PRO A 481 0.89 -2.51 -19.55
C PRO A 481 -0.17 -1.41 -19.66
N LEU A 482 0.27 -0.16 -19.77
CA LEU A 482 -0.59 1.03 -19.68
C LEU A 482 -1.72 1.04 -20.72
N HIS A 483 -1.47 0.52 -21.94
CA HIS A 483 -2.48 0.41 -23.01
C HIS A 483 -3.73 -0.40 -22.63
N ARG A 484 -3.66 -1.29 -21.62
CA ARG A 484 -4.82 -2.08 -21.19
C ARG A 484 -5.83 -1.24 -20.41
N SER A 485 -5.36 -0.19 -19.74
CA SER A 485 -6.20 0.74 -18.98
C SER A 485 -6.50 2.03 -19.76
N TYR A 486 -5.58 2.42 -20.65
CA TYR A 486 -5.63 3.65 -21.42
C TYR A 486 -5.59 3.36 -22.92
N PRO A 487 -6.73 3.35 -23.62
CA PRO A 487 -6.80 3.13 -25.06
C PRO A 487 -6.00 4.13 -25.90
N GLU A 488 -5.69 5.30 -25.34
CA GLU A 488 -4.88 6.36 -25.96
C GLU A 488 -3.40 5.98 -26.01
N CYS A 489 -2.93 5.13 -25.09
CA CYS A 489 -1.56 4.61 -25.13
C CYS A 489 -1.45 3.52 -26.22
N GLU A 490 -0.40 3.61 -27.04
CA GLU A 490 -0.12 2.59 -28.05
C GLU A 490 0.03 1.19 -27.45
N VAL A 491 -0.42 0.16 -28.17
CA VAL A 491 -0.23 -1.24 -27.76
C VAL A 491 1.23 -1.64 -27.97
N ARG A 492 1.91 -1.94 -26.86
CA ARG A 492 3.36 -2.20 -26.82
C ARG A 492 3.67 -3.34 -25.87
N ASP A 493 4.72 -4.11 -26.18
CA ASP A 493 5.11 -5.28 -25.36
C ASP A 493 5.91 -4.89 -24.11
N ASP A 494 6.45 -3.68 -24.07
CA ASP A 494 7.15 -3.08 -22.93
C ASP A 494 6.22 -2.32 -21.97
N GLY A 495 4.93 -2.22 -22.28
CA GLY A 495 3.93 -1.61 -21.41
C GLY A 495 4.03 -0.10 -21.21
N TRP A 496 4.94 0.60 -21.91
CA TRP A 496 5.16 2.04 -21.75
C TRP A 496 4.04 2.86 -22.41
N CYS A 497 3.92 4.13 -22.01
CA CYS A 497 3.07 5.11 -22.69
C CYS A 497 3.86 6.40 -22.97
N GLU A 498 3.58 7.07 -24.09
CA GLU A 498 4.19 8.37 -24.37
C GLU A 498 3.76 9.40 -23.30
N PHE A 499 4.71 10.21 -22.86
CA PHE A 499 4.55 11.08 -21.71
C PHE A 499 3.43 12.12 -21.90
N ASP A 500 3.37 12.76 -23.06
CA ASP A 500 2.35 13.77 -23.35
C ASP A 500 0.94 13.14 -23.37
N THR A 501 0.80 11.95 -23.96
CA THR A 501 -0.45 11.17 -23.92
C THR A 501 -0.85 10.81 -22.49
N TYR A 502 0.11 10.37 -21.68
CA TYR A 502 -0.15 10.05 -20.28
C TYR A 502 -0.58 11.29 -19.48
N LEU A 503 0.04 12.45 -19.68
CA LEU A 503 -0.37 13.70 -19.06
C LEU A 503 -1.79 14.14 -19.47
N GLU A 504 -2.14 13.99 -20.75
CA GLU A 504 -3.49 14.29 -21.24
C GLU A 504 -4.53 13.40 -20.54
N ILE A 505 -4.24 12.10 -20.39
CA ILE A 505 -5.10 11.16 -19.63
C ILE A 505 -5.27 11.66 -18.18
N LEU A 506 -4.16 11.94 -17.47
CA LEU A 506 -4.21 12.36 -16.07
C LEU A 506 -5.05 13.63 -15.87
N SER A 507 -4.94 14.59 -16.78
CA SER A 507 -5.69 15.86 -16.71
C SER A 507 -7.21 15.69 -16.67
N GLY A 508 -7.73 14.56 -17.15
CA GLY A 508 -9.16 14.25 -17.15
C GLY A 508 -9.66 13.52 -15.90
N LEU A 509 -8.78 12.95 -15.07
CA LEU A 509 -9.16 11.99 -14.02
C LEU A 509 -9.85 12.65 -12.82
N LEU A 510 -9.52 13.90 -12.48
CA LEU A 510 -10.19 14.64 -11.41
C LEU A 510 -11.71 14.69 -11.61
N SER A 511 -12.14 14.99 -12.83
CA SER A 511 -13.56 15.08 -13.18
C SER A 511 -14.28 13.73 -13.05
N GLN A 512 -13.56 12.62 -13.27
CA GLN A 512 -14.09 11.27 -13.15
C GLN A 512 -14.22 10.84 -11.71
N ALA A 513 -13.39 11.35 -10.79
CA ALA A 513 -13.44 10.98 -9.38
C ALA A 513 -14.70 11.46 -8.65
N GLN A 514 -15.34 12.51 -9.17
CA GLN A 514 -16.56 13.09 -8.59
C GLN A 514 -16.39 13.36 -7.09
N TYR A 515 -15.21 13.86 -6.69
CA TYR A 515 -14.71 13.89 -5.31
C TYR A 515 -15.78 14.27 -4.29
N GLU A 516 -16.44 15.43 -4.47
CA GLU A 516 -17.46 15.93 -3.56
C GLU A 516 -18.63 14.94 -3.38
N TYR A 517 -19.16 14.41 -4.48
CA TYR A 517 -20.29 13.49 -4.42
C TYR A 517 -19.86 12.13 -3.86
N SER A 518 -18.75 11.56 -4.35
CA SER A 518 -18.22 10.28 -3.88
C SER A 518 -17.95 10.31 -2.37
N CYS A 519 -17.35 11.38 -1.87
CA CYS A 519 -16.90 11.47 -0.48
C CYS A 519 -17.92 12.03 0.52
N PHE A 520 -18.78 12.96 0.10
CA PHE A 520 -19.69 13.69 0.99
C PHE A 520 -21.15 13.67 0.54
N GLY A 521 -21.44 13.15 -0.66
CA GLY A 521 -22.80 13.03 -1.17
C GLY A 521 -23.65 12.06 -0.35
N ASP A 522 -24.96 12.31 -0.34
CA ASP A 522 -25.95 11.40 0.22
C ASP A 522 -26.46 10.45 -0.87
N TYR A 523 -26.11 9.17 -0.75
CA TYR A 523 -26.55 8.12 -1.65
C TYR A 523 -26.66 6.77 -0.92
N PRO A 524 -27.59 5.89 -1.34
CA PRO A 524 -27.76 4.60 -0.70
C PRO A 524 -26.53 3.72 -0.93
N SER A 525 -26.26 2.80 0.00
CA SER A 525 -25.24 1.78 -0.18
C SER A 525 -25.54 0.96 -1.44
N PRO A 526 -24.66 0.98 -2.45
CA PRO A 526 -24.89 0.26 -3.68
C PRO A 526 -24.76 -1.25 -3.44
N PRO A 527 -25.59 -2.09 -4.08
CA PRO A 527 -25.37 -3.53 -4.05
C PRO A 527 -23.98 -3.87 -4.59
N TYR A 528 -23.30 -4.82 -3.96
CA TYR A 528 -21.98 -5.27 -4.41
C TYR A 528 -22.03 -5.74 -5.88
N GLY A 529 -21.01 -5.40 -6.66
CA GLY A 529 -20.94 -5.64 -8.11
C GLY A 529 -21.65 -4.60 -8.99
N THR A 530 -22.38 -3.63 -8.42
CA THR A 530 -23.04 -2.57 -9.22
C THR A 530 -22.15 -1.37 -9.51
N VAL A 531 -21.11 -1.17 -8.69
CA VAL A 531 -20.07 -0.17 -8.91
C VAL A 531 -18.93 -0.81 -9.67
N THR A 532 -18.42 -0.13 -10.69
CA THR A 532 -17.38 -0.69 -11.58
C THR A 532 -16.24 0.28 -11.88
N ASP A 533 -16.34 1.53 -11.43
CA ASP A 533 -15.38 2.58 -11.76
C ASP A 533 -15.00 3.43 -10.54
N GLY A 534 -15.16 2.90 -9.33
CA GLY A 534 -14.69 3.58 -8.12
C GLY A 534 -15.50 4.82 -7.71
N VAL A 535 -16.72 4.98 -8.22
CA VAL A 535 -17.64 6.12 -7.97
C VAL A 535 -19.08 5.65 -7.77
N PRO A 536 -19.97 6.43 -7.12
CA PRO A 536 -21.32 5.97 -6.84
C PRO A 536 -22.14 5.78 -8.13
N PRO A 537 -23.02 4.76 -8.19
CA PRO A 537 -23.86 4.55 -9.35
C PRO A 537 -24.89 5.68 -9.48
N ASN A 538 -25.23 6.08 -10.72
CA ASN A 538 -26.31 7.02 -11.09
C ASN A 538 -25.98 8.53 -11.21
N THR A 539 -24.76 8.91 -11.58
CA THR A 539 -24.34 10.33 -11.68
C THR A 539 -24.53 11.02 -13.03
N THR A 540 -25.09 10.38 -14.04
CA THR A 540 -25.00 10.93 -15.42
C THR A 540 -25.96 12.07 -15.78
N ALA A 541 -26.98 12.41 -14.98
CA ALA A 541 -27.97 13.43 -15.38
C ALA A 541 -28.21 14.60 -14.41
N LYS A 542 -28.18 14.36 -13.08
CA LYS A 542 -28.52 15.40 -12.09
C LYS A 542 -27.31 16.23 -11.67
N TYR A 543 -26.19 15.59 -11.33
CA TYR A 543 -24.96 16.27 -10.89
C TYR A 543 -24.19 16.98 -12.02
N LYS A 544 -24.27 16.48 -13.27
CA LYS A 544 -23.70 17.18 -14.43
C LYS A 544 -24.35 18.55 -14.70
N ARG A 545 -25.58 18.79 -14.22
CA ARG A 545 -26.22 20.13 -14.32
C ARG A 545 -25.68 21.12 -13.29
N ASP A 546 -25.28 20.65 -12.11
CA ASP A 546 -24.80 21.53 -11.03
C ASP A 546 -23.29 21.82 -11.15
N LEU A 547 -22.50 20.92 -11.77
CA LEU A 547 -21.08 21.14 -12.08
C LEU A 547 -20.82 22.08 -13.28
N GLY A 548 -21.87 22.44 -14.04
CA GLY A 548 -21.78 23.38 -15.17
C GLY A 548 -21.31 24.79 -14.80
N ALA A 549 -21.11 25.10 -13.52
CA ALA A 549 -20.59 26.38 -13.03
C ALA A 549 -19.09 26.36 -12.62
N PHE A 550 -18.47 25.19 -12.43
CA PHE A 550 -17.06 25.09 -11.96
C PHE A 550 -16.08 24.50 -13.00
N ALA A 551 -16.57 23.91 -14.09
CA ALA A 551 -15.73 23.22 -15.08
C ALA A 551 -15.13 24.12 -16.19
N LEU A 552 -15.21 25.45 -16.09
CA LEU A 552 -14.63 26.37 -17.07
C LEU A 552 -13.61 27.31 -16.41
N GLY A 553 -12.47 26.74 -16.02
CA GLY A 553 -11.36 27.46 -15.40
C GLY A 553 -10.00 27.34 -16.10
N HIS A 554 -9.84 26.47 -17.11
CA HIS A 554 -8.60 26.38 -17.88
C HIS A 554 -8.80 26.96 -19.29
N THR A 555 -8.85 28.29 -19.38
CA THR A 555 -8.54 28.97 -20.64
C THR A 555 -7.02 29.03 -20.79
N TRP A 556 -6.48 28.23 -21.71
CA TRP A 556 -5.11 28.37 -22.19
C TRP A 556 -4.95 29.76 -22.82
N GLY A 557 -4.20 30.63 -22.15
CA GLY A 557 -3.69 31.85 -22.74
C GLY A 557 -2.49 31.51 -23.60
N ASP A 558 -2.69 31.41 -24.91
CA ASP A 558 -1.63 31.55 -25.90
C ASP A 558 -0.92 32.89 -25.67
N ASN A 559 0.27 32.85 -25.07
CA ASN A 559 1.22 33.96 -25.09
C ASN A 559 2.65 33.43 -25.11
N GLY A 560 3.06 33.04 -26.32
CA GLY A 560 4.37 33.34 -26.90
C GLY A 560 5.62 32.86 -26.17
N ARG A 561 6.24 31.81 -26.71
CA ARG A 561 7.71 31.67 -26.69
C ARG A 561 8.21 31.17 -28.04
N ILE A 562 9.10 31.97 -28.61
CA ILE A 562 10.11 31.60 -29.61
C ILE A 562 11.12 30.67 -28.93
#